data_AF-A0A399G1I3-F1
#
_entry.id   AF-A0A399G1I3-F1
#
_cell.length_a   1.000
_cell.length_b   1.000
_cell.length_c   1.000
_cell.angle_alpha   90.00
_cell.angle_beta   90.00
_cell.angle_gamma   90.00
#
_symmetry.space_group_name_H-M   'P 1'
#
loop_
_entity.id
_entity.type
_entity.pdbx_description
1 polymer ?
#
loop_
_entity_poly.entity_id
_entity_poly.type
_entity_poly.pdbx_seq_one_letter_code
_entity_poly.pdbx_strand_id
1 'polypeptide(L)'
;MSDEAGGNPIEGYEGAELAEALAESMAGLADMFDLIMEDAETVVRRDEISAALRVYREEYGPALVEVQEHGLQLAENIKAGASEIALNDYEAAENYSTPWELGMDLQINF
;
A
#
# COMPACT_ATOMS: atom_id res chain seq x y z
N MET A 1 -6.59 -17.56 -18.01
CA MET A 1 -7.32 -17.61 -16.73
C MET A 1 -6.27 -17.91 -15.68
N SER A 2 -5.67 -16.87 -15.10
CA SER A 2 -4.51 -16.99 -14.20
C SER A 2 -4.34 -15.74 -13.35
N ASP A 3 -5.40 -15.28 -12.68
CA ASP A 3 -5.31 -14.14 -11.76
C ASP A 3 -6.07 -14.39 -10.45
N GLU A 4 -6.11 -15.65 -10.03
CA GLU A 4 -6.50 -15.95 -8.65
C GLU A 4 -5.27 -15.72 -7.77
N ALA A 5 -5.13 -14.50 -7.25
CA ALA A 5 -4.15 -14.19 -6.22
C ALA A 5 -4.61 -14.84 -4.91
N GLY A 6 -4.37 -16.15 -4.78
CA GLY A 6 -4.54 -16.86 -3.52
C GLY A 6 -3.42 -16.47 -2.56
N GLY A 7 -3.74 -15.64 -1.57
CA GLY A 7 -2.85 -15.27 -0.47
C GLY A 7 -3.44 -15.68 0.88
N ASN A 8 -2.59 -15.84 1.90
CA ASN A 8 -3.07 -16.12 3.25
C ASN A 8 -3.71 -14.84 3.84
N PRO A 9 -4.92 -14.91 4.43
CA PRO A 9 -5.57 -13.75 5.06
C PRO A 9 -4.70 -13.03 6.11
N ILE A 10 -3.85 -13.76 6.83
CA ILE A 10 -2.91 -13.18 7.80
C ILE A 10 -1.86 -12.32 7.08
N GLU A 11 -1.32 -12.81 5.97
CA GLU A 11 -0.35 -12.07 5.14
C GLU A 11 -1.02 -10.86 4.45
N GLY A 12 -2.30 -10.98 4.09
CA GLY A 12 -3.10 -9.86 3.59
C GLY A 12 -3.28 -8.75 4.63
N TYR A 13 -3.55 -9.12 5.90
CA TYR A 13 -3.68 -8.16 7.00
C TYR A 13 -2.35 -7.44 7.29
N GLU A 14 -1.24 -8.18 7.38
CA GLU A 14 0.11 -7.59 7.53
C GLU A 14 0.48 -6.69 6.34
N GLY A 15 0.14 -7.12 5.11
CA GLY A 15 0.32 -6.33 3.90
C GLY A 15 -0.48 -5.02 3.92
N ALA A 16 -1.70 -5.04 4.46
CA ALA A 16 -2.54 -3.85 4.60
C ALA A 16 -1.97 -2.85 5.63
N GLU A 17 -1.46 -3.33 6.78
CA GLU A 17 -0.78 -2.46 7.76
C GLU A 17 0.50 -1.84 7.18
N LEU A 18 1.29 -2.62 6.45
CA LEU A 18 2.49 -2.12 5.76
C LEU A 18 2.13 -1.10 4.67
N ALA A 19 1.02 -1.31 3.95
CA ALA A 19 0.53 -0.38 2.96
C ALA A 19 0.08 0.95 3.59
N GLU A 20 -0.57 0.92 4.75
CA GLU A 20 -0.95 2.12 5.49
C GLU A 20 0.28 2.91 5.96
N ALA A 21 1.28 2.22 6.52
CA ALA A 21 2.55 2.84 6.90
C ALA A 21 3.30 3.44 5.70
N LEU A 22 3.25 2.77 4.54
CA LEU A 22 3.79 3.29 3.28
C LEU A 22 3.04 4.55 2.83
N ALA A 23 1.70 4.52 2.83
CA ALA A 23 0.88 5.66 2.45
C ALA A 23 1.16 6.88 3.34
N GLU A 24 1.26 6.67 4.66
CA GLU A 24 1.60 7.71 5.63
C GLU A 24 3.00 8.29 5.36
N SER A 25 3.98 7.44 5.05
CA SER A 25 5.35 7.88 4.76
C SER A 25 5.47 8.63 3.43
N MET A 26 4.62 8.33 2.46
CA MET A 26 4.59 9.00 1.16
C MET A 26 3.79 10.31 1.21
N ALA A 27 2.76 10.38 2.06
CA ALA A 27 1.94 11.56 2.22
C ALA A 27 2.77 12.75 2.71
N GLY A 28 2.84 13.79 1.89
CA GLY A 28 3.58 15.02 2.23
C GLY A 28 5.09 14.91 2.03
N LEU A 29 5.60 13.88 1.35
CA LEU A 29 7.01 13.76 0.99
C LEU A 29 7.48 14.96 0.15
N ALA A 30 6.71 15.32 -0.89
CA ALA A 30 7.04 16.45 -1.76
C ALA A 30 6.96 17.78 -1.01
N ASP A 31 5.94 17.97 -0.17
CA ASP A 31 5.77 19.18 0.65
C ASP A 31 6.91 19.35 1.65
N MET A 32 7.36 18.26 2.27
CA MET A 32 8.49 18.28 3.20
C MET A 32 9.80 18.61 2.49
N PHE A 33 10.02 18.05 1.30
CA PHE A 33 11.18 18.39 0.48
C PHE A 33 11.20 19.89 0.15
N ASP A 34 10.07 20.42 -0.31
CA ASP A 34 9.95 21.84 -0.62
C ASP A 34 10.23 22.72 0.60
N LEU A 35 9.68 22.36 1.76
CA LEU A 35 9.91 23.08 3.02
C LEU A 35 11.40 23.07 3.42
N ILE A 36 12.07 21.92 3.31
CA ILE A 36 13.51 21.80 3.63
C ILE A 36 14.36 22.64 2.67
N MET A 37 14.02 22.64 1.39
CA MET A 37 14.75 23.43 0.38
C MET A 37 14.56 24.94 0.60
N GLU A 38 13.34 25.38 0.91
CA GLU A 38 13.07 26.77 1.26
C GLU A 38 13.84 27.20 2.51
N ASP A 39 13.84 26.38 3.57
CA ASP A 39 14.59 26.69 4.79
C ASP A 39 16.10 26.76 4.51
N ALA A 40 16.63 25.81 3.73
CA ALA A 40 18.02 25.82 3.31
C ALA A 40 18.40 27.08 2.51
N GLU A 41 17.53 27.53 1.59
CA GLU A 41 17.72 28.78 0.85
C GLU A 41 17.81 29.99 1.80
N THR A 42 17.02 30.04 2.87
CA THR A 42 17.02 31.17 3.81
C THR A 42 18.25 31.24 4.72
N VAL A 43 18.80 30.09 5.11
CA VAL A 43 19.95 30.01 6.03
C VAL A 43 21.27 30.29 5.30
N VAL A 44 21.32 30.00 4.00
CA VAL A 44 22.51 30.17 3.18
C VAL A 44 22.79 31.65 2.92
N ARG A 45 23.98 32.11 3.35
CA ARG A 45 24.43 33.51 3.18
C ARG A 45 25.16 33.79 1.87
N ARG A 46 25.33 32.78 1.02
CA ARG A 46 26.04 32.88 -0.26
C ARG A 46 25.05 32.70 -1.40
N ASP A 47 24.89 33.74 -2.21
CA ASP A 47 23.94 33.78 -3.32
C ASP A 47 24.12 32.63 -4.32
N GLU A 48 25.38 32.24 -4.59
CA GLU A 48 25.72 31.10 -5.46
C GLU A 48 25.11 29.77 -4.98
N ILE A 49 25.09 29.55 -3.66
CA ILE A 49 24.58 28.31 -3.07
C ILE A 49 23.05 28.36 -2.98
N SER A 50 22.46 29.52 -2.67
CA SER A 50 21.00 29.70 -2.69
C SER A 50 20.45 29.48 -4.10
N ALA A 51 21.11 30.01 -5.13
CA ALA A 51 20.73 29.77 -6.52
C ALA A 51 20.84 28.29 -6.91
N ALA A 52 21.89 27.59 -6.47
CA ALA A 52 22.05 26.16 -6.73
C ALA A 52 20.96 25.32 -6.04
N LEU A 53 20.58 25.66 -4.81
CA LEU A 53 19.48 25.00 -4.10
C LEU A 53 18.14 25.20 -4.81
N ARG A 54 17.88 26.41 -5.32
CA ARG A 54 16.67 26.68 -6.10
C ARG A 54 16.59 25.83 -7.36
N VAL A 55 17.68 25.79 -8.14
CA VAL A 55 17.75 24.95 -9.35
C VAL A 55 17.55 23.48 -8.99
N TYR A 56 18.15 23.02 -7.88
CA TYR A 56 17.97 21.65 -7.41
C TYR A 56 16.51 21.36 -7.04
N ARG A 57 15.84 22.27 -6.32
CA ARG A 57 14.42 22.14 -6.00
C ARG A 57 13.56 22.09 -7.26
N GLU A 58 13.81 22.98 -8.23
CA GLU A 58 13.08 23.02 -9.50
C GLU A 58 13.30 21.76 -10.35
N GLU A 59 14.50 21.19 -10.33
CA GLU A 59 14.84 19.97 -11.08
C GLU A 59 14.23 18.71 -10.48
N TYR A 60 14.31 18.54 -9.15
CA TYR A 60 13.92 17.29 -8.48
C TYR A 60 12.54 17.31 -7.82
N GLY A 61 11.95 18.49 -7.59
CA GLY A 61 10.61 18.64 -7.03
C GLY A 61 9.55 17.83 -7.80
N PRO A 62 9.47 17.93 -9.14
CA PRO A 62 8.52 17.13 -9.93
C PRO A 62 8.72 15.61 -9.75
N ALA A 63 9.97 15.14 -9.71
CA ALA A 63 10.26 13.72 -9.53
C ALA A 63 9.82 13.21 -8.15
N LEU A 64 9.90 14.05 -7.11
CA LEU A 64 9.40 13.69 -5.77
C LEU A 64 7.88 13.65 -5.69
N VAL A 65 7.19 14.51 -6.44
CA VAL A 65 5.74 14.40 -6.61
C VAL A 65 5.37 13.06 -7.26
N GLU A 66 6.05 12.67 -8.33
CA GLU A 66 5.82 11.38 -8.99
C GLU A 66 6.10 10.19 -8.06
N VAL A 67 7.17 10.24 -7.26
CA VAL A 67 7.47 9.19 -6.26
C VAL A 67 6.38 9.09 -5.21
N GLN A 68 5.91 10.23 -4.70
CA GLN A 68 4.79 10.27 -3.75
C GLN A 68 3.51 9.67 -4.36
N GLU A 69 3.14 10.07 -5.57
CA GLU A 69 1.95 9.56 -6.27
C GLU A 69 2.03 8.04 -6.50
N HIS A 70 3.16 7.55 -7.03
CA HIS A 70 3.36 6.11 -7.22
C HIS A 70 3.37 5.34 -5.91
N GLY A 71 3.95 5.90 -4.85
CA GLY A 71 3.97 5.28 -3.52
C GLY A 71 2.58 5.16 -2.91
N LEU A 72 1.75 6.20 -3.04
CA LEU A 72 0.34 6.18 -2.62
C LEU A 72 -0.46 5.16 -3.43
N GLN A 73 -0.29 5.14 -4.76
CA GLN A 73 -0.97 4.18 -5.62
C GLN A 73 -0.57 2.73 -5.31
N LEU A 74 0.70 2.49 -5.00
CA LEU A 74 1.17 1.17 -4.57
C LEU A 74 0.51 0.74 -3.26
N ALA A 75 0.44 1.64 -2.27
CA ALA A 75 -0.25 1.37 -1.01
C ALA A 75 -1.73 1.04 -1.22
N GLU A 76 -2.43 1.81 -2.06
CA GLU A 76 -3.83 1.54 -2.40
C GLU A 76 -4.02 0.17 -3.06
N ASN A 77 -3.14 -0.20 -3.98
CA ASN A 77 -3.19 -1.48 -4.66
C ASN A 77 -2.95 -2.66 -3.69
N ILE A 78 -2.00 -2.54 -2.76
CA ILE A 78 -1.75 -3.56 -1.74
C ILE A 78 -2.99 -3.73 -0.84
N LYS A 79 -3.60 -2.62 -0.41
CA LYS A 79 -4.81 -2.63 0.42
C LYS A 79 -6.00 -3.25 -0.31
N ALA A 80 -6.17 -2.94 -1.60
CA ALA A 80 -7.20 -3.55 -2.43
C ALA A 80 -7.00 -5.08 -2.56
N GLY A 81 -5.78 -5.52 -2.84
CA GLY A 81 -5.45 -6.95 -2.90
C GLY A 81 -5.69 -7.68 -1.57
N ALA A 82 -5.33 -7.06 -0.44
CA ALA A 82 -5.62 -7.60 0.88
C ALA A 82 -7.13 -7.74 1.14
N SER A 83 -7.93 -6.76 0.72
CA SER A 83 -9.39 -6.83 0.82
C SER A 83 -10.00 -7.93 -0.05
N GLU A 84 -9.45 -8.15 -1.25
CA GLU A 84 -9.90 -9.19 -2.17
C GLU A 84 -9.59 -10.60 -1.61
N ILE A 85 -8.41 -10.78 -1.01
CA ILE A 85 -8.06 -12.02 -0.28
C ILE A 85 -9.06 -12.30 0.84
N ALA A 86 -9.42 -11.29 1.64
CA ALA A 86 -10.37 -11.45 2.74
C ALA A 86 -11.80 -11.79 2.25
N LEU A 87 -12.24 -11.19 1.14
CA LEU A 87 -13.53 -11.52 0.52
C LEU A 87 -13.55 -12.95 -0.01
N ASN A 88 -12.50 -13.36 -0.73
CA ASN A 88 -12.39 -14.72 -1.24
C ASN A 88 -12.38 -15.77 -0.12
N ASP A 89 -11.72 -15.50 1.01
CA ASP A 89 -11.74 -16.40 2.19
C ASP A 89 -13.14 -16.49 2.80
N TYR A 90 -13.85 -15.36 2.92
CA TYR A 90 -15.23 -15.32 3.41
C TYR A 90 -16.20 -16.09 2.49
N GLU A 91 -16.13 -15.86 1.17
CA GLU A 91 -16.96 -16.57 0.18
C GLU A 91 -16.64 -18.07 0.13
N ALA A 92 -15.37 -18.45 0.30
CA ALA A 92 -14.97 -19.85 0.41
C ALA A 92 -15.51 -20.51 1.70
N ALA A 93 -15.59 -19.77 2.81
CA ALA A 93 -16.17 -20.25 4.06
C ALA A 93 -17.68 -20.47 3.96
N GLU A 94 -18.42 -19.59 3.28
CA GLU A 94 -19.87 -19.76 3.05
C GLU A 94 -20.18 -20.94 2.10
N ASN A 95 -19.30 -21.22 1.14
CA ASN A 95 -19.46 -22.35 0.21
C ASN A 95 -18.90 -23.68 0.75
N TYR A 96 -18.35 -23.70 1.97
CA TYR A 96 -17.82 -24.92 2.59
C TYR A 96 -18.97 -25.80 3.13
N SER A 97 -19.72 -26.44 2.22
CA SER A 97 -20.56 -27.58 2.58
C SER A 97 -19.64 -28.72 2.99
N THR A 98 -19.63 -29.08 4.27
CA THR A 98 -18.78 -30.20 4.69
C THR A 98 -19.29 -31.50 4.02
N PRO A 99 -18.42 -32.40 3.54
CA PRO A 99 -18.86 -33.65 2.90
C PRO A 99 -19.78 -34.52 3.77
N TRP A 100 -19.78 -34.28 5.08
CA TRP A 100 -20.61 -34.96 6.08
C TRP A 100 -22.08 -34.48 6.09
N GLU A 101 -22.38 -33.31 5.54
CA GLU A 101 -23.74 -32.74 5.47
C GLU A 101 -24.54 -33.21 4.25
N LEU A 102 -23.90 -33.89 3.29
CA LEU A 102 -24.53 -34.41 2.07
C LEU A 102 -25.12 -35.83 2.19
N GLY A 103 -25.30 -36.34 3.42
CA GLY A 103 -26.13 -37.53 3.67
C GLY A 103 -25.36 -38.79 4.05
N MET A 104 -24.77 -38.80 5.25
CA MET A 104 -24.49 -40.05 5.95
C MET A 104 -25.70 -40.45 6.80
N ASP A 105 -26.72 -41.04 6.16
CA ASP A 105 -27.65 -41.94 6.85
C ASP A 105 -26.90 -43.27 7.11
N LEU A 106 -25.98 -43.24 8.08
CA LEU A 106 -25.40 -44.46 8.63
C LEU A 106 -26.43 -45.05 9.58
N GLN A 107 -27.29 -45.92 9.05
CA GLN A 107 -28.08 -46.85 9.84
C GLN A 107 -27.15 -47.76 10.64
N ILE A 108 -26.85 -47.35 11.88
CA ILE A 108 -26.24 -48.24 12.87
C ILE A 108 -27.36 -49.15 13.37
N ASN A 109 -27.45 -50.35 12.77
CA ASN A 109 -28.24 -51.44 13.31
C ASN A 109 -27.55 -51.98 14.58
N PHE A 110 -28.19 -51.83 15.73
CA PHE A 110 -27.89 -52.58 16.94
C PHE A 110 -28.54 -53.96 16.89
#